data_AF-A0A8U0W7M5-F1
#
_entry.id   AF-A0A8U0W7M5-F1
#
_cell.length_a   1.000
_cell.length_b   1.000
_cell.length_c   1.000
_cell.angle_alpha   90.00
_cell.angle_beta   90.00
_cell.angle_gamma   90.00
#
_symmetry.space_group_name_H-M   'P 1'
#
loop_
_entity.id
_entity.type
_entity.pdbx_description
1 polymer ?
#
loop_
_entity_poly.entity_id
_entity_poly.type
_entity_poly.pdbx_seq_one_letter_code
_entity_poly.pdbx_strand_id
1 'polypeptide(L)'
;MIITMRRVQFLIIAVAVVLTHHVVRFTVGATSPSVISLQFGFETENGQQRNEHIRYDRNSVLGDSNEEMKRKPLEYRGDYSFTSDDGYQYVVKYKANENGFQPYVTAHKVVKN
;
A
#
# COMPACT_ATOMS: atom_id res chain seq x y z
N MET A 1 3.29 -24.81 -56.47
CA MET A 1 3.56 -25.48 -55.18
C MET A 1 2.76 -24.76 -54.12
N ILE A 2 1.65 -25.34 -53.67
CA ILE A 2 0.64 -24.71 -52.80
C ILE A 2 0.78 -25.38 -51.43
N ILE A 3 1.22 -24.63 -50.43
CA ILE A 3 1.32 -25.11 -49.05
C ILE A 3 0.08 -24.63 -48.30
N THR A 4 -0.78 -25.57 -47.92
CA THR A 4 -1.97 -25.37 -47.10
C THR A 4 -1.58 -25.24 -45.62
N MET A 5 -1.92 -24.14 -44.97
CA MET A 5 -1.77 -23.98 -43.51
C MET A 5 -3.10 -24.25 -42.80
N ARG A 6 -3.07 -25.25 -41.91
CA ARG A 6 -4.12 -25.65 -40.96
C ARG A 6 -4.63 -24.45 -40.15
N ARG A 7 -5.95 -24.31 -40.07
CA ARG A 7 -6.62 -23.39 -39.14
C ARG A 7 -6.37 -23.83 -37.70
N VAL A 8 -5.67 -22.99 -36.93
CA VAL A 8 -5.56 -23.13 -35.46
C VAL A 8 -6.72 -22.35 -34.87
N GLN A 9 -7.64 -23.05 -34.21
CA GLN A 9 -8.81 -22.46 -33.58
C GLN A 9 -8.45 -22.11 -32.14
N PHE A 10 -8.29 -20.81 -31.84
CA PHE A 10 -8.04 -20.32 -30.49
C PHE A 10 -9.37 -20.34 -29.71
N LEU A 11 -9.47 -21.25 -28.74
CA LEU A 11 -10.55 -21.23 -27.76
C LEU A 11 -10.24 -20.12 -26.75
N ILE A 12 -10.86 -18.95 -26.90
CA ILE A 12 -10.81 -17.90 -25.86
C ILE A 12 -11.69 -18.39 -24.72
N ILE A 13 -11.09 -19.00 -23.70
CA ILE A 13 -11.76 -19.19 -22.43
C ILE A 13 -11.83 -17.80 -21.79
N ALA A 14 -12.98 -17.15 -21.93
CA ALA A 14 -13.33 -15.96 -21.17
C ALA A 14 -13.49 -16.37 -19.70
N VAL A 15 -12.37 -16.53 -19.00
CA VAL A 15 -12.39 -16.42 -17.54
C VAL A 15 -12.77 -14.98 -17.26
N ALA A 16 -14.02 -14.77 -16.83
CA ALA A 16 -14.43 -13.52 -16.24
C ALA A 16 -13.62 -13.31 -14.95
N VAL A 17 -12.40 -12.81 -15.09
CA VAL A 17 -11.66 -12.23 -13.97
C VAL A 17 -12.43 -10.96 -13.66
N VAL A 18 -13.35 -11.04 -12.70
CA VAL A 18 -13.94 -9.86 -12.08
C VAL A 18 -12.79 -9.19 -11.32
N LEU A 19 -12.05 -8.35 -12.03
CA LEU A 19 -11.08 -7.45 -11.42
C LEU A 19 -11.91 -6.41 -10.65
N THR A 20 -12.14 -6.66 -9.37
CA THR A 20 -12.57 -5.61 -8.45
C THR A 20 -11.41 -4.61 -8.41
N HIS A 21 -11.52 -3.53 -9.18
CA HIS A 21 -10.50 -2.50 -9.25
C HIS A 21 -10.58 -1.65 -7.97
N HIS A 22 -9.96 -2.12 -6.88
CA HIS A 22 -9.76 -1.27 -5.71
C HIS A 22 -8.79 -0.16 -6.08
N VAL A 23 -9.13 1.09 -5.74
CA VAL A 23 -8.26 2.24 -6.01
C VAL A 23 -7.09 2.18 -5.04
N VAL A 24 -5.99 1.60 -5.52
CA VAL A 24 -4.70 1.67 -4.83
C VAL A 24 -4.00 2.94 -5.29
N ARG A 25 -3.78 3.86 -4.36
CA ARG A 25 -2.92 5.03 -4.56
C ARG A 25 -1.51 4.61 -4.24
N PHE A 26 -0.58 4.80 -5.17
CA PHE A 26 0.85 4.56 -4.94
C PHE A 26 1.64 5.69 -5.57
N THR A 27 2.46 6.36 -4.74
CA THR A 27 3.26 7.50 -5.16
C THR A 27 4.65 7.36 -4.58
N VAL A 28 5.67 7.46 -5.42
CA VAL A 28 7.07 7.61 -4.99
C VAL A 28 7.55 8.98 -5.45
N GLY A 29 8.17 9.74 -4.56
CA GLY A 29 8.64 11.09 -4.88
C GLY A 29 9.81 11.50 -4.01
N ALA A 30 10.61 12.46 -4.49
CA ALA A 30 11.65 13.10 -3.69
C ALA A 30 11.05 14.30 -2.94
N THR A 31 11.14 14.30 -1.61
CA THR A 31 10.68 15.45 -0.80
C THR A 31 11.78 16.49 -0.62
N SER A 32 13.05 16.07 -0.67
CA SER A 32 14.22 16.95 -0.64
C SER A 32 15.38 16.30 -1.42
N PRO A 33 16.49 17.01 -1.65
CA PRO A 33 17.69 16.44 -2.29
C PRO A 33 18.25 15.21 -1.57
N SER A 34 17.95 15.04 -0.27
CA SER A 34 18.42 13.92 0.55
C SER A 34 17.32 12.98 1.01
N VAL A 35 16.04 13.24 0.71
CA VAL A 35 14.91 12.43 1.21
C VAL A 35 14.03 11.93 0.07
N ILE A 36 13.75 10.63 0.10
CA ILE A 36 12.77 9.96 -0.75
C ILE A 36 11.55 9.60 0.11
N SER A 37 10.36 9.94 -0.36
CA SER A 37 9.08 9.55 0.23
C SER A 37 8.40 8.49 -0.62
N LEU A 38 7.91 7.43 0.02
CA LEU A 38 6.97 6.47 -0.53
C LEU A 38 5.63 6.66 0.17
N GLN A 39 4.57 6.81 -0.62
CA GLN A 39 3.20 6.89 -0.13
C GLN A 39 2.38 5.81 -0.81
N PHE A 40 1.60 5.08 -0.03
CA PHE A 40 0.57 4.22 -0.60
C PHE A 40 -0.68 4.22 0.25
N GLY A 41 -1.81 3.94 -0.37
CA GLY A 41 -3.06 3.76 0.35
C GLY A 41 -4.10 3.04 -0.48
N PHE A 42 -5.07 2.46 0.20
CA PHE A 42 -6.20 1.80 -0.44
C PHE A 42 -7.43 1.87 0.45
N GLU A 43 -8.57 1.65 -0.19
CA GLU A 43 -9.87 1.49 0.46
C GLU A 43 -10.58 0.28 -0.15
N THR A 44 -11.19 -0.54 0.69
CA THR A 44 -11.95 -1.72 0.31
C THR A 44 -13.46 -1.42 0.33
N GLU A 45 -14.24 -2.24 -0.34
CA GLU A 45 -15.71 -2.07 -0.42
C GLU A 45 -16.41 -2.17 0.93
N ASN A 46 -15.84 -2.93 1.87
CA ASN A 46 -16.35 -3.03 3.24
C ASN A 46 -15.87 -1.87 4.14
N GLY A 47 -15.33 -0.78 3.57
CA GLY A 47 -14.96 0.44 4.27
C GLY A 47 -13.67 0.34 5.09
N GLN A 48 -12.84 -0.68 4.86
CA GLN A 48 -11.51 -0.70 5.44
C GLN A 48 -10.60 0.23 4.66
N GLN A 49 -9.79 1.00 5.36
CA GLN A 49 -8.87 1.95 4.75
C GLN A 49 -7.48 1.75 5.35
N ARG A 50 -6.45 2.01 4.55
CA ARG A 50 -5.07 2.06 4.99
C ARG A 50 -4.31 3.10 4.20
N ASN A 51 -3.52 3.92 4.89
CA ASN A 51 -2.59 4.88 4.31
C ASN A 51 -1.22 4.73 4.95
N GLU A 52 -0.17 4.83 4.16
CA GLU A 52 1.21 4.80 4.60
C GLU A 52 2.00 5.93 3.95
N HIS A 53 2.92 6.49 4.72
CA HIS A 53 3.91 7.45 4.30
C HIS A 53 5.26 7.09 4.95
N ILE A 54 6.21 6.72 4.12
CA ILE A 54 7.53 6.25 4.54
C ILE A 54 8.59 7.19 3.98
N ARG A 55 9.52 7.63 4.81
CA ARG A 55 10.61 8.52 4.43
C ARG A 55 11.95 7.82 4.56
N TYR A 56 12.74 7.83 3.50
CA TYR A 56 14.08 7.27 3.45
C TYR A 56 15.11 8.38 3.23
N ASP A 57 16.31 8.17 3.75
CA ASP A 57 17.48 8.90 3.29
C ASP A 57 17.86 8.42 1.88
N ARG A 58 18.10 9.35 0.94
CA ARG A 58 18.40 9.04 -0.46
C ARG A 58 19.68 8.22 -0.61
N ASN A 59 20.70 8.51 0.19
CA ASN A 59 21.97 7.79 0.13
C ASN A 59 21.80 6.35 0.66
N SER A 60 20.90 6.14 1.62
CA SER A 60 20.53 4.79 2.08
C SER A 60 19.80 3.96 1.01
N VAL A 61 19.12 4.60 0.07
CA VAL A 61 18.38 3.91 -1.02
C VAL A 61 19.31 3.61 -2.20
N LEU A 62 20.17 4.56 -2.57
CA LEU A 62 20.99 4.51 -3.78
C LEU A 62 22.43 3.99 -3.57
N GLY A 63 22.86 3.78 -2.32
CA GLY A 63 24.21 3.28 -2.02
C GLY A 63 24.44 1.85 -2.52
N ASP A 64 25.58 1.63 -3.16
CA ASP A 64 26.04 0.31 -3.60
C ASP A 64 26.27 -0.58 -2.38
N SER A 65 25.65 -1.75 -2.43
CA SER A 65 25.58 -2.73 -1.35
C SER A 65 26.97 -3.26 -0.99
N ASN A 66 27.57 -2.70 0.05
CA ASN A 66 28.40 -3.49 0.95
C ASN A 66 27.88 -3.25 2.36
N GLU A 67 27.70 -4.36 3.05
CA GLU A 67 27.18 -4.48 4.40
C GLU A 67 25.66 -4.34 4.53
N GLU A 68 25.18 -5.19 5.43
CA GLU A 68 23.85 -5.49 5.92
C GLU A 68 23.15 -4.28 6.57
N MET A 69 23.38 -3.07 6.05
CA MET A 69 22.71 -1.86 6.47
C MET A 69 21.29 -1.92 5.91
N LYS A 70 20.46 -2.68 6.65
CA LYS A 70 18.99 -2.61 6.65
C LYS A 70 18.62 -1.17 6.32
N ARG A 71 18.06 -0.94 5.13
CA ARG A 71 17.59 0.38 4.70
C ARG A 71 16.52 0.82 5.69
N LYS A 72 16.93 1.49 6.77
CA LYS A 72 16.05 1.93 7.85
C LYS A 72 15.44 3.25 7.42
N PRO A 73 14.11 3.35 7.34
CA PRO A 73 13.46 4.64 7.15
C PRO A 73 13.77 5.60 8.28
N LEU A 74 13.84 6.88 7.90
CA LEU A 74 13.86 8.01 8.82
C LEU A 74 12.56 8.08 9.62
N GLU A 75 11.44 7.78 8.95
CA GLU A 75 10.11 7.83 9.55
C GLU A 75 9.16 6.88 8.81
N TYR A 76 8.39 6.11 9.57
CA TYR A 76 7.16 5.46 9.11
C TYR A 76 5.97 6.15 9.75
N ARG A 77 4.98 6.51 8.95
CA ARG A 77 3.69 6.99 9.43
C ARG A 77 2.59 6.31 8.65
N GLY A 78 1.51 6.02 9.33
CA GLY A 78 0.35 5.46 8.66
C GLY A 78 -0.89 5.53 9.52
N ASP A 79 -1.99 5.20 8.88
CA ASP A 79 -3.26 5.00 9.51
C ASP A 79 -3.98 3.82 8.86
N TYR A 80 -4.79 3.13 9.66
CA TYR A 80 -5.77 2.20 9.13
C TYR A 80 -7.06 2.28 9.95
N SER A 81 -8.17 1.97 9.29
CA SER A 81 -9.47 1.94 9.94
C SER A 81 -10.32 0.79 9.43
N PHE A 82 -11.16 0.26 10.32
CA PHE A 82 -12.12 -0.78 10.00
C PHE A 82 -13.31 -0.71 10.95
N THR A 83 -14.47 -1.14 10.48
CA THR A 83 -15.64 -1.39 11.33
C THR A 83 -15.63 -2.84 11.75
N SER A 84 -15.71 -3.10 13.05
CA SER A 84 -15.77 -4.42 13.64
C SER A 84 -17.23 -4.87 13.81
N ASP A 85 -17.43 -6.17 13.96
CA ASP A 85 -18.74 -6.78 14.18
C ASP A 85 -19.34 -6.40 15.54
N ASP A 86 -18.53 -5.85 16.45
CA ASP A 86 -18.96 -5.27 17.73
C ASP A 86 -19.71 -3.92 17.58
N GLY A 87 -19.80 -3.39 16.35
CA GLY A 87 -20.45 -2.12 16.05
C GLY A 87 -19.60 -0.88 16.31
N TYR A 88 -18.30 -1.03 16.54
CA TYR A 88 -17.35 0.08 16.62
C TYR A 88 -16.53 0.19 15.34
N GLN A 89 -16.22 1.42 14.96
CA GLN A 89 -15.17 1.70 13.99
C GLN A 89 -13.90 2.04 14.77
N TYR A 90 -12.83 1.32 14.42
CA TYR A 90 -11.51 1.51 14.97
C TYR A 90 -10.68 2.34 14.00
N VAL A 91 -9.93 3.30 14.53
CA VAL A 91 -8.94 4.06 13.79
C VAL A 91 -7.63 3.96 14.55
N VAL A 92 -6.60 3.48 13.86
CA VAL A 92 -5.25 3.39 14.39
C VAL A 92 -4.37 4.30 13.56
N LYS A 93 -3.65 5.19 14.24
CA LYS A 93 -2.62 6.05 13.66
C LYS A 93 -1.30 5.72 14.33
N TYR A 94 -0.21 5.79 13.58
CA TYR A 94 1.10 5.57 14.15
C TYR A 94 2.18 6.41 13.49
N LYS A 95 3.24 6.60 14.27
CA LYS A 95 4.50 7.17 13.84
C LYS A 95 5.63 6.36 14.48
N ALA A 96 6.58 5.92 13.67
CA ALA A 96 7.82 5.30 14.13
C ALA A 96 8.99 6.08 13.55
N ASN A 97 9.90 6.54 14.41
CA ASN A 97 11.12 7.24 14.03
C ASN A 97 12.18 7.01 15.13
N GLU A 98 13.23 7.83 15.14
CA GLU A 98 14.32 7.77 16.13
C GLU A 98 13.84 7.88 17.59
N ASN A 99 12.68 8.51 17.83
CA ASN A 99 12.09 8.63 19.16
C ASN A 99 11.23 7.41 19.55
N GLY A 100 11.28 6.33 18.76
CA GLY A 100 10.51 5.11 18.99
C GLY A 100 9.10 5.14 18.37
N PHE A 101 8.29 4.16 18.76
CA PHE A 101 6.94 3.94 18.25
C PHE A 101 5.90 4.73 19.04
N GLN A 102 5.09 5.51 18.34
CA GLN A 102 4.06 6.41 18.88
C GLN A 102 2.71 6.03 18.27
N PRO A 103 1.94 5.13 18.91
CA PRO A 103 0.60 4.77 18.46
C PRO A 103 -0.48 5.69 19.03
N TYR A 104 -1.56 5.84 18.28
CA TYR A 104 -2.80 6.47 18.73
C TYR A 104 -3.99 5.66 18.22
N VAL A 105 -4.88 5.27 19.12
CA VAL A 105 -6.02 4.41 18.81
C VAL A 105 -7.29 5.06 19.31
N THR A 106 -8.31 5.13 18.46
CA THR A 106 -9.67 5.53 18.84
C THR A 106 -10.66 4.47 18.39
N ALA A 107 -11.69 4.27 19.19
CA ALA A 107 -12.85 3.47 18.84
C ALA A 107 -14.11 4.34 19.00
N HIS A 108 -14.96 4.36 18.00
CA HIS A 108 -16.23 5.07 18.04
C HIS A 108 -17.38 4.16 17.64
N LYS A 109 -18.47 4.20 18.43
CA LYS A 109 -19.64 3.36 18.17
C LYS A 109 -20.35 3.87 16.93
N VAL A 110 -20.58 2.98 15.97
CA VAL A 110 -21.35 3.27 14.76
C VAL A 110 -22.83 3.15 15.10
N VAL A 111 -23.51 4.29 15.21
CA VAL A 111 -24.97 4.33 15.34
C VAL A 111 -25.55 4.28 13.94
N LYS A 112 -26.22 3.18 13.59
CA LYS A 112 -27.02 3.12 12.35
C LYS A 112 -28.25 4.00 12.56
N ASN A 113 -28.37 5.07 11.76
CA ASN A 113 -29.60 5.85 11.64
C ASN A 113 -30.65 5.08 10.84
#